data_AF-A0A6N2QZU8-F1
#
_entry.id   AF-A0A6N2QZU8-F1
#
_cell.length_a   1.000
_cell.length_b   1.000
_cell.length_c   1.000
_cell.angle_alpha   90.00
_cell.angle_beta   90.00
_cell.angle_gamma   90.00
#
_symmetry.space_group_name_H-M   'P 1'
#
loop_
_entity.id
_entity.type
_entity.pdbx_description
1 polymer ?
#
loop_
_entity_poly.entity_id
_entity_poly.type
_entity_poly.pdbx_seq_one_letter_code
_entity_poly.pdbx_strand_id
1 'polypeptide(L)'
;MMYKGGFCNDIAVKRIWRLSGGKNTELSFRKYTKFKSVWHGLDGEESLKWLKEWLEKMPHILISQSYIFVHAGYDGRVVEQNEDFVLWSRESFWDYNTTGKEIYHGHTPSVINQIHKRHNNVYSMDVGANFCKNLKILEIKSKTEFEVEI
;
A
#
# COMPACT_ATOMS: atom_id res chain seq x y z
N MET A 1 5.33 8.80 2.39
CA MET A 1 5.08 7.35 2.50
C MET A 1 4.59 6.98 3.89
N MET A 2 3.59 6.10 3.99
CA MET A 2 2.87 5.80 5.24
C MET A 2 3.79 5.36 6.39
N TYR A 3 4.85 4.59 6.12
CA TYR A 3 5.76 4.14 7.19
C TYR A 3 6.59 5.25 7.83
N LYS A 4 6.83 6.38 7.14
CA LYS A 4 7.72 7.45 7.63
C LYS A 4 7.25 7.96 9.00
N GLY A 5 5.94 7.96 9.26
CA GLY A 5 5.38 8.34 10.56
C GLY A 5 5.83 7.45 11.73
N GLY A 6 6.07 6.16 11.49
CA GLY A 6 6.62 5.25 12.49
C GLY A 6 8.11 5.45 12.76
N PHE A 7 8.84 6.07 11.82
CA PHE A 7 10.30 6.21 11.87
C PHE A 7 10.80 7.67 11.88
N CYS A 8 9.94 8.62 12.29
CA CYS A 8 10.27 10.04 12.34
C CYS A 8 10.12 10.60 13.76
N ASN A 9 10.82 11.70 14.03
CA ASN A 9 10.74 12.41 15.32
C ASN A 9 9.63 13.47 15.37
N ASP A 10 8.91 13.70 14.27
CA ASP A 10 7.81 14.64 14.24
C ASP A 10 6.59 14.07 14.98
N ILE A 11 6.22 14.72 16.08
CA ILE A 11 5.15 14.28 16.98
C ILE A 11 3.78 14.29 16.27
N ALA A 12 3.52 15.29 15.42
CA ALA A 12 2.23 15.41 14.73
C ALA A 12 2.09 14.31 13.67
N VAL A 13 3.13 14.09 12.86
CA VAL A 13 3.15 13.03 11.85
C VAL A 13 3.05 11.65 12.51
N LYS A 14 3.81 11.40 13.59
CA LYS A 14 3.74 10.14 14.35
C LYS A 14 2.36 9.93 14.97
N ARG A 15 1.71 10.99 15.47
CA ARG A 15 0.34 10.92 16.00
C ARG A 15 -0.67 10.53 14.92
N ILE A 16 -0.65 11.19 13.76
CA ILE A 16 -1.54 10.87 12.63
C ILE A 16 -1.34 9.40 12.21
N TRP A 17 -0.09 8.99 12.04
CA TRP A 17 0.24 7.60 11.68
C TRP A 17 -0.29 6.58 12.70
N ARG A 18 -0.15 6.86 14.01
CA ARG A 18 -0.69 5.99 15.06
C ARG A 18 -2.21 5.89 15.01
N LEU A 19 -2.91 6.98 14.72
CA LEU A 19 -4.37 7.01 14.58
C LEU A 19 -4.84 6.22 13.34
N SER A 20 -4.04 6.20 12.28
CA SER A 20 -4.31 5.43 11.05
C SER A 20 -3.86 3.96 11.12
N GLY A 21 -3.84 3.37 12.31
CA GLY A 21 -3.49 1.95 12.51
C GLY A 21 -2.05 1.68 12.93
N GLY A 22 -1.15 2.67 12.87
CA GLY A 22 0.25 2.52 13.28
C GLY A 22 0.44 2.09 14.73
N LYS A 23 -0.50 2.42 15.62
CA LYS A 23 -0.50 1.93 17.02
C LYS A 23 -0.56 0.40 17.09
N ASN A 24 -1.37 -0.24 16.24
CA ASN A 24 -1.47 -1.70 16.19
C ASN A 24 -0.17 -2.32 15.66
N THR A 25 0.48 -1.67 14.68
CA THR A 25 1.81 -2.05 14.20
C THR A 25 2.85 -2.02 15.32
N GLU A 26 2.95 -0.90 16.07
CA GLU A 26 3.88 -0.80 17.20
C GLU A 26 3.64 -1.90 18.26
N LEU A 27 2.38 -2.14 18.61
CA LEU A 27 2.02 -3.19 19.58
C LEU A 27 2.40 -4.60 19.11
N SER A 28 2.30 -4.86 17.79
CA SER A 28 2.74 -6.14 17.20
C SER A 28 4.26 -6.31 17.31
N PHE A 29 5.03 -5.30 16.92
CA PHE A 29 6.50 -5.35 17.00
C PHE A 29 7.04 -5.39 18.44
N ARG A 30 6.37 -4.73 19.38
CA ARG A 30 6.72 -4.81 20.81
C ARG A 30 6.64 -6.25 21.35
N LYS A 31 5.72 -7.07 20.83
CA LYS A 31 5.56 -8.48 21.22
C LYS A 31 6.55 -9.41 20.50
N TYR A 32 7.00 -9.03 19.30
CA TYR A 32 7.85 -9.86 18.44
C TYR A 32 9.23 -10.19 19.03
N THR A 33 9.83 -9.27 19.80
CA THR A 33 11.24 -9.40 20.24
C THR A 33 11.44 -9.99 21.65
N LYS A 34 10.44 -10.73 22.18
CA LYS A 34 10.19 -10.93 23.63
C LYS A 34 9.71 -9.63 24.28
N PHE A 35 8.75 -9.73 25.18
CA PHE A 35 8.15 -8.55 25.82
C PHE A 35 9.23 -7.67 26.42
N LYS A 36 9.41 -6.47 25.85
CA LYS A 36 10.32 -5.47 26.42
C LYS A 36 9.58 -4.65 27.48
N SER A 37 10.19 -4.55 28.65
CA SER A 37 9.73 -3.67 29.74
C SER A 37 9.76 -2.21 29.32
N VAL A 38 10.71 -1.82 28.46
CA VAL A 38 10.85 -0.48 27.87
C VAL A 38 10.74 -0.58 26.35
N TRP A 39 9.92 0.27 25.72
CA TRP A 39 9.69 0.32 24.27
C TRP A 39 9.92 1.75 23.77
N HIS A 40 10.81 1.91 22.80
CA HIS A 40 11.21 3.23 22.31
C HIS A 40 10.56 3.63 20.97
N GLY A 41 9.61 2.83 20.46
CA GLY A 41 9.01 3.05 19.14
C GLY A 41 9.81 2.38 18.03
N LEU A 42 9.28 2.35 16.79
CA LEU A 42 9.96 1.65 15.69
C LEU A 42 11.32 2.28 15.33
N ASP A 43 11.45 3.60 15.49
CA ASP A 43 12.70 4.35 15.29
C ASP A 43 13.72 4.22 16.41
N GLY A 44 13.28 3.94 17.64
CA GLY A 44 14.17 3.83 18.80
C GLY A 44 14.78 2.45 18.98
N GLU A 45 14.37 1.46 18.18
CA GLU A 45 14.75 0.06 18.34
C GLU A 45 15.77 -0.34 17.26
N GLU A 46 17.04 -0.45 17.64
CA GLU A 46 18.14 -0.77 16.69
C GLU A 46 17.88 -2.06 15.90
N SER A 47 17.25 -3.06 16.53
CA SER A 47 16.87 -4.31 15.88
C SER A 47 15.86 -4.15 14.74
N LEU A 48 15.24 -2.98 14.58
CA LEU A 48 14.27 -2.67 13.52
C LEU A 48 14.84 -1.73 12.45
N LYS A 49 16.12 -1.35 12.54
CA LYS A 49 16.77 -0.52 11.52
C LYS A 49 16.67 -1.13 10.12
N TRP A 50 16.84 -2.45 10.02
CA TRP A 50 16.69 -3.19 8.76
C TRP A 50 15.30 -3.00 8.12
N LEU A 51 14.24 -2.88 8.93
CA LEU A 51 12.87 -2.74 8.43
C LEU A 51 12.71 -1.39 7.73
N LYS A 52 13.24 -0.32 8.33
CA LYS A 52 13.25 1.01 7.70
C LYS A 52 14.00 0.98 6.37
N GLU A 53 15.21 0.42 6.36
CA GLU A 53 16.04 0.33 5.15
C GLU A 53 15.38 -0.52 4.06
N TRP A 54 14.66 -1.57 4.44
CA TRP A 54 13.90 -2.41 3.50
C TRP A 54 12.70 -1.64 2.91
N LEU A 55 11.93 -0.94 3.74
CA LEU A 55 10.80 -0.10 3.32
C LEU A 55 11.24 1.05 2.40
N GLU A 56 12.41 1.65 2.65
CA GLU A 56 13.00 2.72 1.83
C GLU A 56 13.42 2.24 0.43
N LYS A 57 13.75 0.96 0.27
CA LYS A 57 14.17 0.37 -1.00
C LYS A 57 13.01 -0.16 -1.85
N MET A 58 11.78 -0.18 -1.32
CA MET A 58 10.64 -0.72 -2.07
C MET A 58 10.27 0.18 -3.25
N PRO A 59 10.13 -0.37 -4.47
CA PRO A 59 9.74 0.41 -5.63
C PRO A 59 8.29 0.88 -5.50
N HIS A 60 8.01 2.10 -5.94
CA HIS A 60 6.64 2.64 -5.96
C HIS A 60 5.82 2.13 -7.14
N ILE A 61 6.50 1.71 -8.22
CA ILE A 61 5.90 1.21 -9.44
C ILE A 61 6.70 -0.01 -9.90
N LEU A 62 5.99 -1.08 -10.26
CA LEU A 62 6.57 -2.22 -10.98
C LEU A 62 6.00 -2.23 -12.39
N ILE A 63 6.87 -2.15 -13.41
CA ILE A 63 6.46 -2.14 -14.82
C ILE A 63 7.03 -3.37 -15.51
N SER A 64 6.17 -4.07 -16.24
CA SER A 64 6.53 -5.19 -17.12
C SER A 64 6.13 -4.88 -18.56
N GLN A 65 6.27 -5.85 -19.46
CA GLN A 65 5.83 -5.70 -20.85
C GLN A 65 4.31 -5.49 -20.95
N SER A 66 3.50 -6.13 -20.10
CA SER A 66 2.03 -6.10 -20.21
C SER A 66 1.31 -5.48 -19.01
N TYR A 67 2.01 -5.30 -17.89
CA TYR A 67 1.39 -4.95 -16.61
C TYR A 67 2.14 -3.82 -15.89
N ILE A 68 1.38 -2.98 -15.18
CA ILE A 68 1.88 -2.00 -14.21
C ILE A 68 1.25 -2.30 -12.86
N PHE A 69 2.06 -2.36 -11.80
CA PHE A 69 1.59 -2.43 -10.42
C PHE A 69 1.95 -1.14 -9.70
N VAL A 70 0.98 -0.54 -9.04
CA VAL A 70 1.14 0.75 -8.37
C VAL A 70 0.27 0.82 -7.12
N HIS A 71 0.63 1.64 -6.14
CA HIS A 71 -0.18 1.72 -4.91
C HIS A 71 -1.49 2.47 -5.14
N ALA A 72 -1.44 3.73 -5.58
CA ALA A 72 -2.62 4.60 -5.68
C ALA A 72 -2.99 4.96 -7.12
N GLY A 73 -2.08 5.60 -7.87
CA GLY A 73 -2.34 6.07 -9.23
C GLY A 73 -1.14 5.98 -10.15
N TYR A 74 -1.40 5.96 -11.46
CA TYR A 74 -0.38 6.02 -12.50
C TYR A 74 -0.81 6.96 -13.62
N ASP A 75 -0.02 7.99 -13.92
CA ASP A 75 -0.36 8.95 -14.97
C ASP A 75 0.22 8.50 -16.32
N GLY A 76 -0.63 7.92 -17.16
CA GLY A 76 -0.25 7.45 -18.49
C GLY A 76 0.19 8.55 -19.48
N ARG A 77 -0.02 9.83 -19.13
CA ARG A 77 0.26 10.97 -20.02
C ARG A 77 1.70 11.48 -19.87
N VAL A 78 2.42 11.07 -18.84
CA VAL A 78 3.76 11.56 -18.51
C VAL A 78 4.77 10.42 -18.46
N VAL A 79 6.02 10.73 -18.80
CA VAL A 79 7.12 9.76 -18.74
C VAL A 79 7.63 9.61 -17.31
N GLU A 80 7.84 10.74 -16.62
CA GLU A 80 8.31 10.76 -15.24
C GLU A 80 7.13 10.92 -14.29
N GLN A 81 6.95 9.95 -13.41
CA GLN A 81 5.84 9.92 -12.46
C GLN A 81 6.15 10.79 -11.25
N ASN A 82 5.14 11.53 -10.78
CA ASN A 82 5.20 12.25 -9.51
C ASN A 82 4.96 11.26 -8.34
N GLU A 83 5.84 11.25 -7.35
CA GLU A 83 5.76 10.32 -6.20
C GLU A 83 4.44 10.47 -5.42
N ASP A 84 3.97 11.70 -5.19
CA ASP A 84 2.74 11.93 -4.44
C ASP A 84 1.51 11.44 -5.21
N PHE A 85 1.49 11.62 -6.53
CA PHE A 85 0.44 11.05 -7.38
C PHE A 85 0.42 9.51 -7.26
N VAL A 86 1.59 8.89 -7.34
CA VAL A 86 1.76 7.44 -7.28
C VAL A 86 1.30 6.84 -5.95
N LEU A 87 1.54 7.57 -4.85
CA LEU A 87 1.26 7.10 -3.49
C LEU A 87 -0.08 7.55 -2.93
N TRP A 88 -0.66 8.65 -3.41
CA TRP A 88 -1.80 9.30 -2.73
C TRP A 88 -2.92 9.78 -3.65
N SER A 89 -2.79 9.61 -4.96
CA SER A 89 -3.83 10.06 -5.89
C SER A 89 -5.17 9.36 -5.60
N ARG A 90 -6.23 10.17 -5.62
CA ARG A 90 -7.64 9.74 -5.61
C ARG A 90 -8.33 10.07 -6.93
N GLU A 91 -7.57 10.50 -7.93
CA GLU A 91 -8.11 10.79 -9.25
C GLU A 91 -8.55 9.51 -9.95
N SER A 92 -9.52 9.66 -10.84
CA SER A 92 -9.94 8.62 -11.78
C SER A 92 -8.91 8.41 -12.89
N PHE A 93 -7.65 8.10 -12.53
CA PHE A 93 -6.54 8.03 -13.51
C PHE A 93 -6.73 6.97 -14.60
N TRP A 94 -7.61 6.00 -14.33
CA TRP A 94 -8.06 5.04 -15.32
C TRP A 94 -8.73 5.72 -16.54
N ASP A 95 -9.25 6.96 -16.42
CA ASP A 95 -9.72 7.79 -17.54
C ASP A 95 -8.68 8.05 -18.62
N TYR A 96 -7.41 8.04 -18.24
CA TYR A 96 -6.31 8.40 -19.12
C TYR A 96 -5.15 7.38 -19.05
N ASN A 97 -5.45 6.11 -18.79
CA ASN A 97 -4.48 5.04 -19.05
C ASN A 97 -4.30 4.85 -20.56
N THR A 98 -3.26 5.44 -21.11
CA THR A 98 -2.85 5.38 -22.52
C THR A 98 -1.70 4.40 -22.79
N THR A 99 -1.29 3.62 -21.78
CA THR A 99 -0.06 2.81 -21.83
C THR A 99 -0.18 1.53 -22.68
N GLY A 100 -1.40 1.10 -22.98
CA GLY A 100 -1.67 -0.22 -23.57
C GLY A 100 -1.47 -1.41 -22.62
N LYS A 101 -1.10 -1.15 -21.34
CA LYS A 101 -0.88 -2.16 -20.30
C LYS A 101 -2.08 -2.23 -19.36
N GLU A 102 -2.24 -3.37 -18.69
CA GLU A 102 -3.16 -3.46 -17.56
C GLU A 102 -2.51 -2.85 -16.32
N ILE A 103 -3.27 -2.09 -15.53
CA ILE A 103 -2.78 -1.46 -14.30
C ILE A 103 -3.49 -2.07 -13.10
N TYR A 104 -2.73 -2.49 -12.10
CA TYR A 104 -3.23 -3.04 -10.84
C TYR A 104 -2.89 -2.07 -9.71
N HIS A 105 -3.92 -1.59 -9.00
CA HIS A 105 -3.76 -0.62 -7.92
C HIS A 105 -4.64 -0.88 -6.72
N GLY A 106 -4.37 -0.24 -5.58
CA GLY A 106 -5.17 -0.30 -4.37
C GLY A 106 -5.59 1.09 -3.90
N HIS A 107 -5.17 1.43 -2.67
CA HIS A 107 -5.30 2.74 -2.02
C HIS A 107 -6.69 3.10 -1.48
N THR A 108 -7.72 3.14 -2.33
CA THR A 108 -9.09 3.39 -1.87
C THR A 108 -9.85 2.07 -1.83
N PRO A 109 -10.26 1.60 -0.63
CA PRO A 109 -10.84 0.30 -0.51
C PRO A 109 -12.28 0.26 -1.02
N SER A 110 -12.66 -0.86 -1.61
CA SER A 110 -13.99 -1.18 -2.10
C SER A 110 -14.97 -1.33 -0.94
N VAL A 111 -16.04 -0.53 -0.93
CA VAL A 111 -17.09 -0.62 0.10
C VAL A 111 -17.97 -1.87 -0.02
N ILE A 112 -17.90 -2.58 -1.15
CA ILE A 112 -18.64 -3.81 -1.41
C ILE A 112 -17.75 -5.08 -1.39
N ASN A 113 -16.49 -4.97 -0.92
CA ASN A 113 -15.55 -6.09 -0.85
C ASN A 113 -15.33 -6.83 -2.21
N GLN A 114 -15.25 -6.07 -3.30
CA GLN A 114 -15.01 -6.62 -4.65
C GLN A 114 -13.86 -5.91 -5.34
N ILE A 115 -13.14 -6.66 -6.18
CA ILE A 115 -12.18 -6.11 -7.14
C ILE A 115 -12.99 -5.42 -8.24
N HIS A 116 -12.59 -4.20 -8.61
CA HIS A 116 -13.25 -3.45 -9.66
C HIS A 116 -12.38 -3.40 -10.90
N LYS A 117 -12.86 -3.98 -12.00
CA LYS A 117 -12.33 -3.66 -13.32
C LYS A 117 -12.88 -2.29 -13.74
N ARG A 118 -12.02 -1.28 -13.68
CA ARG A 118 -12.25 0.05 -14.24
C ARG A 118 -12.03 -0.01 -15.76
N HIS A 119 -12.38 1.07 -16.42
CA HIS A 119 -12.09 1.19 -17.85
C HIS A 119 -10.60 1.31 -18.13
N ASN A 120 -10.24 1.22 -19.42
CA ASN A 120 -8.86 1.26 -19.89
C ASN A 120 -7.95 0.25 -19.15
N ASN A 121 -8.48 -0.94 -18.87
CA ASN A 121 -7.75 -2.07 -18.27
C ASN A 121 -7.09 -1.77 -16.91
N VAL A 122 -7.74 -0.95 -16.08
CA VAL A 122 -7.29 -0.70 -14.71
C VAL A 122 -8.11 -1.54 -13.72
N TYR A 123 -7.45 -2.12 -12.73
CA TYR A 123 -8.02 -3.02 -11.73
C TYR A 123 -7.79 -2.45 -10.34
N SER A 124 -8.87 -2.05 -9.65
CA SER A 124 -8.84 -1.63 -8.25
C SER A 124 -8.95 -2.86 -7.35
N MET A 125 -7.84 -3.22 -6.71
CA MET A 125 -7.61 -4.48 -5.99
C MET A 125 -7.85 -4.38 -4.48
N ASP A 126 -7.91 -3.18 -3.93
CA ASP A 126 -8.15 -3.01 -2.49
C ASP A 126 -9.62 -3.29 -2.16
N VAL A 127 -9.87 -4.49 -1.64
CA VAL A 127 -11.22 -4.95 -1.23
C VAL A 127 -11.52 -4.66 0.23
N GLY A 128 -10.64 -3.93 0.92
CA GLY A 128 -10.87 -3.59 2.31
C GLY A 128 -10.61 -4.71 3.31
N ALA A 129 -9.64 -5.59 3.04
CA ALA A 129 -9.41 -6.80 3.82
C ALA A 129 -9.33 -6.57 5.34
N ASN A 130 -8.71 -5.45 5.77
CA ASN A 130 -8.61 -5.12 7.19
C ASN A 130 -9.98 -4.92 7.88
N PHE A 131 -10.96 -4.33 7.19
CA PHE A 131 -12.29 -4.05 7.77
C PHE A 131 -13.35 -5.07 7.37
N CYS A 132 -13.29 -5.62 6.16
CA CYS A 132 -14.20 -6.67 5.70
C CYS A 132 -13.80 -8.08 6.16
N LYS A 133 -12.59 -8.26 6.72
CA LYS A 133 -12.06 -9.57 7.13
C LYS A 133 -11.98 -10.60 5.99
N ASN A 134 -11.84 -10.11 4.77
CA ASN A 134 -11.73 -10.93 3.57
C ASN A 134 -10.70 -10.33 2.61
N LEU A 135 -9.65 -11.09 2.32
CA LEU A 135 -8.63 -10.75 1.34
C LEU A 135 -8.96 -11.41 0.01
N LYS A 136 -8.91 -10.64 -1.08
CA LYS A 136 -9.03 -11.15 -2.44
C LYS A 136 -7.72 -11.09 -3.20
N ILE A 137 -7.49 -12.10 -4.02
CA ILE A 137 -6.31 -12.28 -4.86
C ILE A 137 -6.77 -12.53 -6.29
N LEU A 138 -6.20 -11.83 -7.26
CA LEU A 138 -6.45 -12.07 -8.69
C LEU A 138 -5.21 -12.69 -9.33
N GLU A 139 -5.37 -13.87 -9.91
CA GLU A 139 -4.35 -14.42 -10.80
C GLU A 139 -4.47 -13.75 -12.18
N ILE A 140 -3.38 -13.14 -12.63
CA ILE A 140 -3.41 -12.16 -13.72
C ILE A 140 -3.64 -12.80 -15.09
N LYS A 141 -3.18 -14.02 -15.34
CA LYS A 141 -3.28 -14.64 -16.67
C LYS A 141 -4.68 -15.18 -16.93
N SER A 142 -5.24 -15.89 -15.97
CA SER A 142 -6.56 -16.51 -16.03
C SER A 142 -7.69 -15.57 -15.62
N LYS A 143 -7.37 -14.49 -14.89
CA LYS A 143 -8.34 -13.60 -14.21
C LYS A 143 -9.18 -14.32 -13.15
N THR A 144 -8.68 -15.45 -12.63
CA THR A 144 -9.33 -16.18 -11.54
C THR A 144 -9.16 -15.40 -10.24
N GLU A 145 -10.26 -15.21 -9.51
CA GLU A 145 -10.27 -14.62 -8.18
C GLU A 145 -10.25 -15.72 -7.11
N PHE A 146 -9.45 -15.49 -6.06
CA PHE A 146 -9.39 -16.29 -4.86
C PHE A 146 -9.69 -15.40 -3.65
N GLU A 147 -10.25 -15.98 -2.61
CA GLU A 147 -10.55 -15.26 -1.37
C GLU A 147 -10.15 -16.05 -0.13
N VAL A 148 -9.80 -15.31 0.92
CA VAL A 148 -9.42 -15.85 2.23
C VAL A 148 -10.03 -14.98 3.32
N GLU A 149 -10.77 -15.59 4.24
CA GLU A 149 -11.24 -14.94 5.46
C GLU A 149 -10.09 -14.82 6.48
N ILE A 150 -9.91 -13.63 7.10
CA ILE A 150 -8.74 -13.28 7.94
C ILE A 150 -9.08 -12.63 9.28
#